data_AF-A0A1Y1K2Z8-F1
#
_entry.id   AF-A0A1Y1K2Z8-F1
#
_cell.length_a   1.000
_cell.length_b   1.000
_cell.length_c   1.000
_cell.angle_alpha   90.00
_cell.angle_beta   90.00
_cell.angle_gamma   90.00
#
_symmetry.space_group_name_H-M   'P 1'
#
loop_
_entity.id
_entity.type
_entity.pdbx_description
1 polymer ?
#
loop_
_entity_poly.entity_id
_entity_poly.type
_entity_poly.pdbx_seq_one_letter_code
_entity_poly.pdbx_strand_id
1 'polypeptide(L)'
;LFENFYYLLENYLTYEVLPAICESMHLLESLEHAWVTFSRRIVVLINVFLYLDRTYVLKTQRLQTLMQTSLNLFKECIVKQAPVRGRLVNDLLCLIGRDRRGDASVRHDLIKSCTGMLSTLQVYSAIFEIAFLCETEDLYKSEGKALMKEGNFVKYLKCVEQFLTKEH
;
A
#
# COMPACT_ATOMS: atom_id res chain seq x y z
N LEU A 1 9.66 -22.51 -19.34
CA LEU A 1 8.29 -21.93 -19.32
C LEU A 1 8.13 -20.94 -18.17
N PHE A 2 8.43 -21.34 -16.92
CA PHE A 2 8.36 -20.43 -15.77
C PHE A 2 9.41 -19.32 -15.77
N GLU A 3 10.65 -19.60 -16.17
CA GLU A 3 11.66 -18.55 -16.39
C GLU A 3 11.18 -17.48 -17.39
N ASN A 4 10.51 -17.90 -18.47
CA ASN A 4 9.91 -16.97 -19.42
C ASN A 4 8.76 -16.17 -18.81
N PHE A 5 7.94 -16.78 -17.93
CA PHE A 5 6.90 -16.06 -17.20
C PHE A 5 7.50 -14.96 -16.32
N TYR A 6 8.54 -15.29 -15.55
CA TYR A 6 9.22 -14.34 -14.67
C TYR A 6 9.85 -13.20 -15.46
N TYR A 7 10.61 -13.52 -16.50
CA TYR A 7 11.26 -12.52 -17.35
C TYR A 7 10.23 -11.58 -18.02
N LEU A 8 9.14 -12.11 -18.56
CA LEU A 8 8.11 -11.29 -19.19
C LEU A 8 7.40 -10.39 -18.17
N LEU A 9 7.09 -10.92 -16.98
CA LEU A 9 6.41 -10.16 -15.94
C LEU A 9 7.30 -9.06 -15.36
N GLU A 10 8.56 -9.38 -15.08
CA GLU A 10 9.55 -8.43 -14.59
C GLU A 10 9.77 -7.29 -15.58
N ASN A 11 9.91 -7.60 -16.87
CA ASN A 11 10.05 -6.57 -17.91
C ASN A 11 8.80 -5.69 -18.02
N TYR A 12 7.61 -6.29 -17.99
CA TYR A 12 6.36 -5.53 -18.01
C TYR A 12 6.28 -4.57 -16.81
N LEU A 13 6.59 -5.04 -15.61
CA LEU A 13 6.57 -4.21 -14.40
C LEU A 13 7.62 -3.09 -14.48
N THR A 14 8.83 -3.40 -14.94
CA THR A 14 9.97 -2.47 -14.91
C THR A 14 9.91 -1.43 -16.01
N TYR A 15 9.51 -1.80 -17.22
CA TYR A 15 9.60 -0.93 -18.39
C TYR A 15 8.27 -0.29 -18.80
N GLU A 16 7.13 -0.84 -18.37
CA GLU A 16 5.82 -0.24 -18.68
C GLU A 16 5.16 0.33 -17.43
N VAL A 17 5.03 -0.46 -16.37
CA VAL A 17 4.24 -0.07 -15.19
C VAL A 17 4.98 0.95 -14.32
N LEU A 18 6.25 0.71 -14.01
CA LEU A 18 7.03 1.58 -13.14
C LEU A 18 7.15 3.02 -13.69
N PRO A 19 7.52 3.26 -14.97
CA PRO A 19 7.61 4.61 -15.51
C PRO A 19 6.26 5.33 -15.46
N ALA A 20 5.17 4.65 -15.83
CA ALA A 20 3.83 5.21 -15.81
C ALA A 20 3.38 5.67 -14.41
N ILE A 21 3.77 4.93 -13.36
CA ILE A 21 3.51 5.33 -11.97
C ILE A 21 4.38 6.52 -11.57
N CYS A 22 5.67 6.49 -11.91
CA CYS A 22 6.62 7.54 -11.54
C CYS A 22 6.28 8.90 -12.16
N GLU A 23 5.83 8.90 -13.42
CA GLU A 23 5.44 10.11 -14.17
C GLU A 23 4.07 10.66 -13.74
N SER A 24 3.27 9.88 -13.01
CA SER A 24 1.96 10.32 -12.56
C SER A 24 2.02 11.44 -11.53
N MET A 25 1.21 12.47 -11.74
CA MET A 25 0.93 13.51 -10.75
C MET A 25 0.23 12.94 -9.52
N HIS A 26 -0.62 11.93 -9.72
CA HIS A 26 -1.47 11.29 -8.70
C HIS A 26 -0.95 9.87 -8.45
N LEU A 27 0.13 9.75 -7.68
CA LEU A 27 0.86 8.49 -7.55
C LEU A 27 0.02 7.41 -6.85
N LEU A 28 -0.74 7.74 -5.81
CA LEU A 28 -1.56 6.74 -5.11
C LEU A 28 -2.64 6.16 -6.01
N GLU A 29 -3.34 7.01 -6.77
CA GLU A 29 -4.33 6.63 -7.77
C GLU A 29 -3.73 5.67 -8.81
N SER A 30 -2.58 6.05 -9.39
CA SER A 30 -1.92 5.26 -10.42
C SER A 30 -1.39 3.94 -9.89
N LEU A 31 -0.85 3.93 -8.68
CA LEU A 31 -0.35 2.73 -8.01
C LEU A 31 -1.49 1.78 -7.63
N GLU A 32 -2.59 2.31 -7.10
CA GLU A 32 -3.79 1.54 -6.76
C GLU A 32 -4.37 0.88 -8.01
N HIS A 33 -4.53 1.64 -9.10
CA HIS A 33 -5.00 1.11 -10.37
C HIS A 33 -4.07 0.01 -10.92
N ALA A 34 -2.75 0.23 -10.84
CA ALA A 34 -1.75 -0.75 -11.28
C ALA A 34 -1.83 -2.04 -10.44
N TRP A 35 -1.96 -1.91 -9.12
CA TRP A 35 -2.08 -3.04 -8.20
C TRP A 35 -3.35 -3.86 -8.43
N VAL A 36 -4.51 -3.21 -8.56
CA VAL A 36 -5.79 -3.88 -8.83
C VAL A 36 -5.75 -4.58 -10.19
N THR A 37 -5.19 -3.92 -11.20
CA THR A 37 -5.02 -4.50 -12.53
C THR A 37 -4.09 -5.71 -12.51
N PHE A 38 -2.95 -5.59 -11.84
CA PHE A 38 -1.98 -6.67 -11.66
C PHE A 38 -2.63 -7.87 -10.95
N SER A 39 -3.27 -7.64 -9.80
CA SER A 39 -3.92 -8.68 -8.98
C SER A 39 -4.97 -9.47 -9.76
N ARG A 40 -5.75 -8.79 -10.61
CA ARG A 40 -6.74 -9.43 -11.48
C ARG A 40 -6.08 -10.22 -12.62
N ARG A 41 -5.08 -9.65 -13.29
CA ARG A 41 -4.46 -10.26 -14.49
C ARG A 41 -3.54 -11.42 -14.15
N ILE A 42 -2.84 -11.35 -13.02
CA ILE A 42 -1.81 -12.32 -12.67
C ILE A 42 -2.41 -13.71 -12.42
N VAL A 43 -3.61 -13.79 -11.85
CA VAL A 43 -4.34 -15.05 -11.66
C VAL A 43 -4.63 -15.74 -12.99
N VAL A 44 -5.12 -14.97 -13.97
CA VAL A 44 -5.41 -15.49 -15.31
C VAL A 44 -4.12 -15.95 -16.00
N LEU A 45 -3.06 -15.15 -15.92
CA LEU A 45 -1.78 -15.47 -16.54
C LEU A 45 -1.20 -16.76 -15.95
N ILE A 46 -1.19 -16.89 -14.62
CA ILE A 46 -0.71 -18.11 -13.94
C ILE A 46 -1.54 -19.32 -14.36
N ASN A 47 -2.87 -19.20 -14.46
CA ASN A 47 -3.73 -20.31 -14.89
C ASN A 47 -3.43 -20.76 -16.33
N VAL A 48 -3.17 -19.83 -17.25
CA VAL A 48 -2.75 -20.15 -18.63
C VAL A 48 -1.41 -20.89 -18.62
N PHE A 49 -0.42 -20.39 -17.86
CA PHE A 49 0.89 -21.04 -17.77
C PHE A 49 0.83 -22.43 -17.12
N LEU A 50 0.01 -22.62 -16.09
CA LEU A 50 -0.24 -23.92 -15.46
C LEU A 50 -1.01 -24.89 -16.35
N TYR A 51 -1.87 -24.39 -17.23
CA TYR A 51 -2.55 -25.22 -18.22
C TYR A 51 -1.57 -25.74 -19.28
N LEU A 52 -0.67 -24.87 -19.75
CA LEU A 52 0.39 -25.23 -20.70
C LEU A 52 1.40 -26.21 -20.11
N ASP A 53 1.58 -26.18 -18.78
CA ASP A 53 2.43 -27.12 -18.05
C ASP A 53 1.70 -28.45 -17.76
N ARG A 54 2.02 -29.49 -18.54
CA ARG A 54 1.35 -30.80 -18.52
C ARG A 54 1.65 -31.66 -17.29
N THR A 55 2.43 -31.19 -16.31
CA THR A 55 2.75 -31.99 -15.12
C THR A 55 1.68 -31.82 -14.02
N TYR A 56 0.73 -32.76 -13.95
CA TYR A 56 -0.45 -32.68 -13.08
C TYR A 56 -0.17 -32.83 -11.57
N VAL A 57 0.94 -33.49 -11.20
CA VAL A 57 1.18 -33.92 -9.80
C VAL A 57 1.51 -32.76 -8.84
N LEU A 58 1.95 -31.60 -9.36
CA LEU A 58 2.44 -30.48 -8.53
C LEU A 58 1.64 -29.18 -8.71
N LYS A 59 0.46 -29.22 -9.33
CA LYS A 59 -0.28 -28.01 -9.73
C LYS A 59 -0.60 -27.05 -8.58
N THR A 60 -1.05 -27.55 -7.44
CA THR A 60 -1.41 -26.71 -6.29
C THR A 60 -0.19 -26.03 -5.65
N GLN A 61 0.89 -26.77 -5.46
CA GLN A 61 2.14 -26.23 -4.92
C GLN A 61 2.79 -25.21 -5.87
N ARG A 62 2.72 -25.47 -7.18
CA ARG A 62 3.23 -24.56 -8.20
C ARG A 62 2.40 -23.28 -8.30
N LEU A 63 1.08 -23.35 -8.20
CA LEU A 63 0.20 -22.19 -8.13
C LEU A 63 0.59 -21.25 -6.98
N GLN A 64 0.76 -21.80 -5.78
CA GLN A 64 1.19 -21.02 -4.60
C GLN A 64 2.56 -20.37 -4.83
N THR A 65 3.51 -21.12 -5.39
CA THR A 65 4.86 -20.62 -5.67
C THR A 65 4.84 -19.47 -6.69
N LEU A 66 4.08 -19.62 -7.79
CA LEU A 66 3.96 -18.60 -8.84
C LEU A 66 3.27 -17.34 -8.33
N MET A 67 2.22 -17.50 -7.52
CA MET A 67 1.55 -16.35 -6.92
C MET A 67 2.52 -15.60 -6.00
N GLN A 68 3.20 -16.30 -5.08
CA GLN A 68 4.14 -15.66 -4.16
C GLN A 68 5.28 -14.96 -4.90
N THR A 69 5.80 -15.58 -5.97
CA THR A 69 6.87 -14.99 -6.75
C THR A 69 6.38 -13.76 -7.52
N SER A 70 5.17 -13.79 -8.06
CA SER A 70 4.60 -12.63 -8.76
C SER A 70 4.37 -11.45 -7.81
N LEU A 71 3.88 -11.72 -6.59
CA LEU A 71 3.77 -10.70 -5.54
C LEU A 71 5.13 -10.12 -5.17
N ASN A 72 6.16 -10.97 -5.05
CA ASN A 72 7.53 -10.50 -4.81
C ASN A 72 8.05 -9.64 -5.97
N LEU A 73 7.77 -9.98 -7.22
CA LEU A 73 8.14 -9.14 -8.36
C LEU A 73 7.48 -7.77 -8.30
N PHE A 74 6.16 -7.69 -8.01
CA PHE A 74 5.50 -6.39 -7.83
C PHE A 74 6.12 -5.57 -6.69
N LYS A 75 6.46 -6.23 -5.58
CA LYS A 75 7.14 -5.60 -4.43
C LYS A 75 8.50 -5.02 -4.81
N GLU A 76 9.38 -5.80 -5.45
CA GLU A 76 10.74 -5.37 -5.78
C GLU A 76 10.76 -4.38 -6.94
N CYS A 77 10.02 -4.64 -8.02
CA CYS A 77 10.03 -3.82 -9.24
C CYS A 77 9.25 -2.51 -9.10
N ILE A 78 8.25 -2.43 -8.21
CA ILE A 78 7.40 -1.24 -8.06
C ILE A 78 7.56 -0.61 -6.68
N VAL A 79 7.07 -1.28 -5.63
CA VAL A 79 6.87 -0.64 -4.30
C VAL A 79 8.17 -0.25 -3.62
N LYS A 80 9.22 -1.06 -3.78
CA LYS A 80 10.54 -0.78 -3.19
C LYS A 80 11.38 0.23 -3.97
N GLN A 81 10.98 0.57 -5.19
CA GLN A 81 11.72 1.54 -5.99
C GLN A 81 11.69 2.90 -5.30
N ALA A 82 12.86 3.50 -5.11
CA ALA A 82 13.03 4.79 -4.43
C ALA A 82 12.04 5.89 -4.89
N PRO A 83 11.80 6.12 -6.20
CA PRO A 83 10.86 7.16 -6.64
C PRO A 83 9.41 6.89 -6.22
N VAL A 84 9.01 5.62 -6.10
CA VAL A 84 7.66 5.24 -5.68
C VAL A 84 7.54 5.26 -4.17
N ARG A 85 8.48 4.60 -3.47
CA ARG A 85 8.42 4.40 -2.01
C ARG A 85 8.29 5.71 -1.24
N GLY A 86 9.10 6.71 -1.57
CA GLY A 86 9.09 7.99 -0.85
C GLY A 86 7.77 8.75 -1.03
N ARG A 87 7.30 8.84 -2.28
CA ARG A 87 6.02 9.51 -2.59
C ARG A 87 4.83 8.75 -2.01
N LEU A 88 4.82 7.42 -2.10
CA LEU A 88 3.78 6.57 -1.54
C LEU A 88 3.55 6.85 -0.06
N VAL A 89 4.64 6.88 0.73
CA VAL A 89 4.56 7.14 2.17
C VAL A 89 4.05 8.55 2.41
N ASN A 90 4.68 9.55 1.80
CA ASN A 90 4.30 10.96 2.00
C ASN A 90 2.85 11.25 1.61
N ASP A 91 2.39 10.73 0.46
CA ASP A 91 1.04 10.95 -0.05
C ASP A 91 0.00 10.25 0.83
N LEU A 92 0.28 9.03 1.32
CA LEU A 92 -0.62 8.32 2.24
C LEU A 92 -0.74 9.04 3.58
N LEU A 93 0.39 9.46 4.15
CA LEU A 93 0.44 10.25 5.39
C LEU A 93 -0.33 11.56 5.25
N CYS A 94 -0.12 12.29 4.15
CA CYS A 94 -0.87 13.51 3.84
C CYS A 94 -2.38 13.26 3.76
N LEU A 95 -2.79 12.17 3.09
CA LEU A 95 -4.20 11.81 2.93
C LEU A 95 -4.85 11.46 4.28
N ILE A 96 -4.17 10.70 5.14
CA ILE A 96 -4.65 10.36 6.49
C ILE A 96 -4.64 11.59 7.41
N GLY A 97 -3.63 12.46 7.30
CA GLY A 97 -3.60 13.72 8.02
C GLY A 97 -4.79 14.61 7.67
N ARG A 98 -5.21 14.64 6.39
CA ARG A 98 -6.43 15.34 5.96
C ARG A 98 -7.69 14.70 6.53
N ASP A 99 -7.77 13.37 6.53
CA ASP A 99 -8.89 12.62 7.11
C ASP A 99 -9.08 12.97 8.60
N ARG A 100 -7.98 12.96 9.36
CA ARG A 100 -7.96 13.32 10.79
C ARG A 100 -8.44 14.76 11.06
N ARG A 101 -8.24 15.67 10.11
CA ARG A 101 -8.74 17.05 10.18
C ARG A 101 -10.20 17.21 9.74
N GLY A 102 -10.88 16.11 9.39
CA GLY A 102 -12.29 16.11 8.99
C GLY A 102 -12.53 16.56 7.54
N ASP A 103 -11.54 16.41 6.66
CA ASP A 103 -11.70 16.73 5.24
C ASP A 103 -12.60 15.70 4.54
N ALA A 104 -13.84 16.10 4.25
CA ALA A 104 -14.84 15.25 3.60
C ALA A 104 -14.49 14.82 2.16
N SER A 105 -13.44 15.40 1.54
CA SER A 105 -12.98 15.04 0.20
C SER A 105 -12.01 13.85 0.18
N VAL A 106 -11.64 13.31 1.33
CA VAL A 106 -10.70 12.19 1.43
C VAL A 106 -11.32 10.90 0.91
N ARG A 107 -10.54 10.15 0.12
CA ARG A 107 -10.95 8.85 -0.43
C ARG A 107 -10.48 7.71 0.47
N HIS A 108 -11.35 7.27 1.38
CA HIS A 108 -11.06 6.18 2.33
C HIS A 108 -10.75 4.85 1.62
N ASP A 109 -11.41 4.59 0.48
CA ASP A 109 -11.16 3.39 -0.32
C ASP A 109 -9.73 3.35 -0.86
N LEU A 110 -9.15 4.50 -1.22
CA LEU A 110 -7.76 4.59 -1.66
C LEU A 110 -6.79 4.24 -0.53
N ILE A 111 -6.99 4.82 0.66
CA ILE A 111 -6.19 4.51 1.85
C ILE A 111 -6.26 3.01 2.14
N LYS A 112 -7.47 2.45 2.18
CA LYS A 112 -7.71 1.02 2.44
C LYS A 112 -7.05 0.12 1.39
N SER A 113 -7.18 0.46 0.11
CA SER A 113 -6.59 -0.32 -0.99
C SER A 113 -5.06 -0.30 -0.94
N CYS A 114 -4.45 0.89 -0.79
CA CYS A 114 -3.01 1.03 -0.70
C CYS A 114 -2.43 0.35 0.55
N THR A 115 -3.01 0.57 1.73
CA THR A 115 -2.55 -0.09 2.97
C THR A 115 -2.74 -1.60 2.91
N GLY A 116 -3.86 -2.08 2.34
CA GLY A 116 -4.10 -3.50 2.09
C GLY A 116 -3.09 -4.12 1.13
N MET A 117 -2.70 -3.41 0.08
CA MET A 117 -1.61 -3.80 -0.82
C MET A 117 -0.29 -3.94 -0.04
N LEU A 118 0.09 -2.95 0.77
CA LEU A 118 1.33 -3.01 1.55
C LEU A 118 1.36 -4.21 2.52
N SER A 119 0.22 -4.52 3.14
CA SER A 119 0.07 -5.68 4.01
C SER A 119 0.16 -6.99 3.23
N THR A 120 -0.49 -7.07 2.06
CA THR A 120 -0.42 -8.25 1.18
C THR A 120 1.00 -8.52 0.70
N LEU A 121 1.76 -7.45 0.41
CA LEU A 121 3.16 -7.51 0.02
C LEU A 121 4.12 -7.66 1.22
N GLN A 122 3.61 -7.68 2.45
CA GLN A 122 4.37 -7.79 3.70
C GLN A 122 5.46 -6.70 3.87
N VAL A 123 5.14 -5.48 3.43
CA VAL A 123 6.06 -4.32 3.53
C VAL A 123 5.51 -3.19 4.38
N TYR A 124 4.25 -3.27 4.82
CA TYR A 124 3.59 -2.23 5.62
C TYR A 124 4.46 -1.75 6.78
N SER A 125 4.92 -2.66 7.64
CA SER A 125 5.77 -2.33 8.79
C SER A 125 7.09 -1.70 8.41
N ALA A 126 7.71 -2.18 7.33
CA ALA A 126 9.04 -1.75 6.91
C ALA A 126 9.05 -0.38 6.22
N ILE A 127 7.95 0.01 5.56
CA ILE A 127 7.93 1.24 4.74
C ILE A 127 7.00 2.32 5.27
N PHE A 128 5.92 1.97 5.96
CA PHE A 128 4.85 2.91 6.29
C PHE A 128 4.60 3.04 7.79
N GLU A 129 4.52 1.92 8.52
CA GLU A 129 4.09 1.91 9.93
C GLU A 129 4.91 2.84 10.83
N ILE A 130 6.24 2.80 10.73
CA ILE A 130 7.11 3.64 11.57
C ILE A 130 6.84 5.14 11.28
N ALA A 131 6.78 5.51 10.00
CA ALA A 131 6.53 6.90 9.61
C ALA A 131 5.14 7.37 10.05
N PHE A 132 4.14 6.50 9.92
CA PHE A 132 2.78 6.75 10.39
C PHE A 132 2.71 6.95 11.90
N LEU A 133 3.38 6.10 12.69
CA LEU A 133 3.41 6.24 14.14
C LEU A 133 4.12 7.54 14.56
N CYS A 134 5.24 7.88 13.93
CA CYS A 134 5.93 9.14 14.22
C CYS A 134 5.06 10.36 13.91
N GLU A 135 4.44 10.43 12.74
CA GLU A 135 3.55 11.56 12.40
C GLU A 135 2.35 11.64 13.35
N THR A 136 1.78 10.48 13.71
CA THR A 136 0.67 10.40 14.65
C THR A 136 1.07 10.90 16.04
N GLU A 137 2.24 10.48 16.54
CA GLU A 137 2.77 10.92 17.82
C GLU A 137 3.04 12.43 17.83
N ASP A 138 3.66 12.97 16.78
CA ASP A 138 3.96 14.38 16.66
C ASP A 138 2.69 15.25 16.60
N LEU A 139 1.69 14.81 15.82
CA LEU A 139 0.39 15.46 15.75
C LEU A 139 -0.25 15.55 17.13
N TYR A 140 -0.38 14.43 17.84
CA TYR A 140 -1.05 14.41 19.15
C TYR A 140 -0.26 15.15 20.24
N LYS A 141 1.08 15.11 20.21
CA LYS A 141 1.91 15.95 21.09
C LYS A 141 1.65 17.44 20.85
N SER A 142 1.48 17.83 19.59
CA SER A 142 1.23 19.23 19.23
C SER A 142 -0.17 19.70 19.66
N GLU A 143 -1.20 18.88 19.43
CA GLU A 143 -2.57 19.16 19.84
C GLU A 143 -2.72 19.18 21.35
N GLY A 144 -2.08 18.23 22.06
CA GLY A 144 -2.06 18.18 23.51
C GLY A 144 -1.45 19.44 24.11
N LYS A 145 -0.32 19.91 23.56
CA LYS A 145 0.29 21.19 23.99
C LYS A 145 -0.61 22.39 23.73
N ALA A 146 -1.33 22.42 22.62
CA ALA A 146 -2.26 23.50 22.31
C ALA A 146 -3.44 23.53 23.30
N LEU A 147 -4.08 22.37 23.53
CA LEU A 147 -5.23 22.24 24.45
C LEU A 147 -4.86 22.52 25.91
N MET A 148 -3.65 22.14 26.34
CA MET A 148 -3.13 22.47 27.67
C MET A 148 -2.91 23.99 27.84
N LYS A 149 -2.44 24.68 26.79
CA LYS A 149 -2.26 26.15 26.81
C LYS A 149 -3.59 26.90 26.81
N GLU A 150 -4.63 26.34 26.19
CA GLU A 150 -5.99 26.90 26.21
C GLU A 150 -6.72 26.71 27.56
N GLY A 151 -6.09 26.06 28.55
CA GLY A 151 -6.62 25.91 29.91
C GLY A 151 -7.81 24.95 30.03
N ASN A 152 -8.10 24.16 28.98
CA ASN A 152 -9.30 23.33 28.91
C ASN A 152 -8.97 21.83 29.04
N PHE A 153 -8.39 21.46 30.20
CA PHE A 153 -8.05 20.08 30.54
C PHE A 153 -9.23 19.10 30.40
N VAL A 154 -10.45 19.58 30.65
CA VAL A 154 -11.69 18.80 30.51
C VAL A 154 -12.02 18.51 29.04
N LYS A 155 -11.78 19.45 28.11
CA LYS A 155 -11.89 19.19 26.66
C LYS A 155 -10.82 18.21 26.19
N TYR A 156 -9.58 18.32 26.69
CA TYR A 156 -8.52 17.37 26.35
C TYR A 156 -8.90 15.93 26.73
N LEU A 157 -9.35 15.69 27.96
CA LEU A 157 -9.81 14.37 28.40
C LEU A 157 -10.98 13.82 27.57
N LYS A 158 -12.00 14.65 27.28
CA LYS A 158 -13.12 14.23 26.42
C LYS A 158 -12.70 13.93 24.98
N CYS A 159 -11.75 14.69 24.44
CA CYS A 159 -11.24 14.47 23.09
C CYS A 159 -10.48 13.14 23.04
N VAL A 160 -9.57 12.91 23.99
CA VAL A 160 -8.84 11.63 24.13
C VAL A 160 -9.80 10.44 24.28
N GLU A 161 -10.87 10.57 25.07
CA GLU A 161 -11.88 9.52 25.26
C GLU A 161 -12.68 9.22 23.97
N GLN A 162 -13.05 10.25 23.20
CA GLN A 162 -13.70 10.11 21.89
C GLN A 162 -12.77 9.52 20.83
N PHE A 163 -11.45 9.70 20.97
CA PHE A 163 -10.45 9.14 20.07
C PHE A 163 -10.20 7.66 20.35
N LEU A 164 -10.07 7.26 21.62
CA LEU A 164 -9.95 5.85 22.01
C LEU A 164 -11.14 5.00 21.54
N THR A 165 -12.31 5.63 21.36
CA THR A 165 -13.51 4.98 20.80
C THR A 165 -13.58 4.98 19.28
N LYS A 166 -12.78 5.79 18.57
CA LYS A 166 -12.70 5.82 17.10
C LYS A 166 -11.57 4.98 16.51
N GLU A 167 -10.51 4.71 17.28
CA GLU A 167 -9.41 3.83 16.85
C GLU A 167 -9.68 2.32 17.13
N HIS A 168 -10.73 2.00 17.88
CA HIS A 168 -11.20 0.64 18.15
C HIS A 168 -12.25 0.18 17.13
#